data_AF-A0A853I5U8-F1
#
_entry.id   AF-A0A853I5U8-F1
#
_cell.length_a   1.000
_cell.length_b   1.000
_cell.length_c   1.000
_cell.angle_alpha   90.00
_cell.angle_beta   90.00
_cell.angle_gamma   90.00
#
_symmetry.space_group_name_H-M   'P 1'
#
loop_
_entity.id
_entity.type
_entity.pdbx_description
1 polymer ?
#
loop_
_entity_poly.entity_id
_entity_poly.type
_entity_poly.pdbx_seq_one_letter_code
_entity_poly.pdbx_strand_id
1 'polypeptide(L)'
;MKKTPTIFKRNPDNMSEVIQEAHPECDWVFAGEGVATRKYDGTCCLIESGKLYKRREVKKGKPKPDNFVLADYDEVTGKTVGWVPVDFAVNENKWYQEAFKEGMPDGTYELLGPKIQGNPEGFERHVLFKHSDAEQYADAPRTFNELKAWLQHQNIEGLVFHHPDGRMAKIKKRDFGQTR
;
A
#
# COMPACT_ATOMS: atom_id res chain seq x y z
N MET A 1 6.47 -9.12 -4.77
CA MET A 1 6.36 -8.07 -3.72
C MET A 1 5.65 -8.71 -2.54
N LYS A 2 6.35 -8.90 -1.43
CA LYS A 2 5.74 -9.48 -0.22
C LYS A 2 4.70 -8.53 0.37
N LYS A 3 3.65 -9.06 0.97
CA LYS A 3 2.66 -8.27 1.72
C LYS A 3 3.37 -7.45 2.82
N THR A 4 3.25 -6.13 2.76
CA THR A 4 3.85 -5.24 3.77
C THR A 4 3.19 -5.48 5.15
N PRO A 5 3.95 -5.91 6.17
CA PRO A 5 3.44 -6.14 7.52
C PRO A 5 2.99 -4.85 8.21
N THR A 6 2.08 -4.98 9.17
CA THR A 6 1.72 -3.86 10.06
C THR A 6 2.73 -3.82 11.21
N ILE A 7 3.20 -2.63 11.62
CA ILE A 7 4.28 -2.51 12.62
C ILE A 7 3.91 -3.05 14.02
N PHE A 8 2.62 -3.08 14.33
CA PHE A 8 2.06 -3.65 15.56
C PHE A 8 1.27 -4.92 15.26
N LYS A 9 1.16 -5.82 16.24
CA LYS A 9 0.33 -7.03 16.15
C LYS A 9 -1.15 -6.66 16.03
N ARG A 10 -1.90 -7.47 15.27
CA ARG A 10 -3.36 -7.34 15.17
C ARG A 10 -4.00 -7.79 16.48
N ASN A 11 -5.07 -7.09 16.88
CA ASN A 11 -5.90 -7.51 18.00
C ASN A 11 -6.64 -8.82 17.61
N PRO A 12 -6.45 -9.94 18.33
CA PRO A 12 -7.10 -11.22 18.00
C PRO A 12 -8.63 -11.16 18.13
N ASP A 13 -9.16 -10.30 19.00
CA ASP A 13 -10.60 -10.12 19.19
C ASP A 13 -11.21 -9.19 18.14
N ASN A 14 -10.39 -8.34 17.52
CA ASN A 14 -10.79 -7.44 16.44
C ASN A 14 -9.65 -7.23 15.43
N MET A 15 -9.60 -8.05 14.39
CA MET A 15 -8.55 -8.02 13.35
C MET A 15 -8.47 -6.70 12.54
N SER A 16 -9.40 -5.76 12.73
CA SER A 16 -9.30 -4.42 12.15
C SER A 16 -8.37 -3.48 12.93
N GLU A 17 -8.11 -3.79 14.21
CA GLU A 17 -7.31 -2.98 15.14
C GLU A 17 -5.95 -3.60 15.43
N VAL A 18 -5.05 -2.82 16.03
CA VAL A 18 -3.76 -3.27 16.57
C VAL A 18 -3.70 -3.10 18.08
N ILE A 19 -2.85 -3.92 18.72
CA ILE A 19 -2.51 -3.81 20.14
C ILE A 19 -1.13 -3.18 20.32
N GLN A 20 -0.81 -2.72 21.53
CA GLN A 20 0.50 -2.15 21.88
C GLN A 20 1.59 -3.23 22.01
N GLU A 21 1.77 -4.02 20.95
CA GLU A 21 2.83 -5.01 20.85
C GLU A 21 3.46 -4.92 19.47
N ALA A 22 4.79 -4.80 19.40
CA ALA A 22 5.53 -4.78 18.16
C ALA A 22 5.34 -6.08 17.37
N HIS A 23 5.25 -5.96 16.05
CA HIS A 23 5.33 -7.10 15.15
C HIS A 23 6.81 -7.48 14.99
N PRO A 24 7.23 -8.73 15.27
CA PRO A 24 8.65 -9.11 15.30
C PRO A 24 9.42 -8.81 14.00
N GLU A 25 8.78 -8.97 12.84
CA GLU A 25 9.39 -8.62 11.54
C GLU A 25 9.63 -7.10 11.33
N CYS A 26 9.13 -6.27 12.24
CA CYS A 26 9.15 -4.82 12.19
C CYS A 26 10.01 -4.19 13.30
N ASP A 27 10.78 -4.97 14.06
CA ASP A 27 11.60 -4.47 15.18
C ASP A 27 12.56 -3.33 14.78
N TRP A 28 13.07 -3.37 13.55
CA TRP A 28 13.91 -2.32 12.96
C TRP A 28 13.22 -0.94 12.94
N VAL A 29 11.90 -0.87 12.78
CA VAL A 29 11.16 0.40 12.84
C VAL A 29 11.32 1.03 14.23
N PHE A 30 11.20 0.22 15.27
CA PHE A 30 11.28 0.66 16.67
C PHE A 30 12.72 0.95 17.10
N ALA A 31 13.71 0.32 16.45
CA ALA A 31 15.13 0.67 16.57
C ALA A 31 15.49 2.02 15.90
N GLY A 32 14.52 2.70 15.26
CA GLY A 32 14.73 3.98 14.60
C GLY A 32 15.24 3.86 13.16
N GLU A 33 15.27 2.65 12.60
CA GLU A 33 15.73 2.43 11.23
C GLU A 33 14.64 2.78 10.21
N GLY A 34 15.09 3.05 8.98
CA GLY A 34 14.23 3.34 7.83
C GLY A 34 13.49 4.67 7.87
N VAL A 35 12.95 5.05 6.71
CA VAL A 35 12.28 6.34 6.49
C VAL A 35 10.78 6.13 6.42
N ALA A 36 10.02 6.92 7.17
CA ALA A 36 8.57 6.95 7.08
C ALA A 36 8.14 7.81 5.88
N THR A 37 7.29 7.25 5.02
CA THR A 37 6.67 7.93 3.89
C THR A 37 5.15 7.88 4.01
N ARG A 38 4.47 8.82 3.35
CA ARG A 38 3.01 8.82 3.24
C ARG A 38 2.53 7.51 2.63
N LYS A 39 1.56 6.89 3.30
CA LYS A 39 0.75 5.87 2.67
C LYS A 39 -0.40 6.55 1.91
N TYR A 40 -0.34 6.55 0.59
CA TYR A 40 -1.45 6.96 -0.26
C TYR A 40 -2.55 5.88 -0.30
N ASP A 41 -3.81 6.32 -0.31
CA ASP A 41 -5.00 5.47 -0.40
C ASP A 41 -5.49 5.39 -1.85
N GLY A 42 -4.96 4.43 -2.58
CA GLY A 42 -5.32 4.20 -3.97
C GLY A 42 -5.32 2.73 -4.34
N THR A 43 -4.93 2.47 -5.59
CA THR A 43 -4.70 1.10 -6.07
C THR A 43 -3.27 0.92 -6.54
N CYS A 44 -2.52 0.07 -5.84
CA CYS A 44 -1.15 -0.29 -6.20
C CYS A 44 -1.06 -0.91 -7.61
N CYS A 45 -0.14 -0.37 -8.39
CA CYS A 45 0.19 -0.73 -9.77
C CYS A 45 1.70 -1.01 -9.89
N LEU A 46 2.06 -1.73 -10.95
CA LEU A 46 3.44 -1.96 -11.36
C LEU A 46 3.60 -1.50 -12.81
N ILE A 47 4.66 -0.76 -13.11
CA ILE A 47 5.15 -0.57 -14.47
C ILE A 47 6.43 -1.38 -14.60
N GLU A 48 6.48 -2.25 -15.60
CA GLU A 48 7.64 -3.08 -15.91
C GLU A 48 7.79 -3.20 -17.44
N SER A 49 8.98 -2.88 -17.96
CA SER A 49 9.25 -2.88 -19.41
C SER A 49 8.20 -2.09 -20.20
N GLY A 50 7.81 -0.93 -19.69
CA GLY A 50 6.82 -0.04 -20.32
C GLY A 50 5.38 -0.54 -20.29
N LYS A 51 5.07 -1.63 -19.60
CA LYS A 51 3.71 -2.18 -19.47
C LYS A 51 3.15 -1.90 -18.08
N LEU A 52 1.88 -1.50 -18.03
CA LEU A 52 1.15 -1.29 -16.78
C LEU A 52 0.46 -2.57 -16.32
N TYR A 53 0.58 -2.87 -15.03
CA TYR A 53 -0.07 -3.97 -14.36
C TYR A 53 -0.85 -3.48 -13.14
N LYS A 54 -2.05 -4.03 -12.94
CA LYS A 54 -2.86 -3.80 -11.74
C LYS A 54 -2.63 -4.92 -10.72
N ARG A 55 -2.55 -4.59 -9.44
CA ARG A 55 -2.43 -5.59 -8.37
C ARG A 55 -3.73 -6.38 -8.22
N ARG A 56 -3.63 -7.69 -8.04
CA ARG A 56 -4.75 -8.58 -7.79
C ARG A 56 -4.49 -9.51 -6.61
N GLU A 57 -5.41 -9.54 -5.66
CA GLU A 57 -5.50 -10.59 -4.63
C GLU A 57 -6.49 -11.65 -5.06
N VAL A 58 -6.11 -12.93 -4.95
CA VAL A 58 -6.97 -14.09 -5.22
C VAL A 58 -7.09 -14.91 -3.94
N LYS A 59 -8.34 -15.13 -3.51
CA LYS A 59 -8.66 -15.91 -2.31
C LYS A 59 -8.32 -17.40 -2.49
N LYS A 60 -8.07 -18.10 -1.40
CA LYS A 60 -7.81 -19.56 -1.38
C LYS A 60 -8.85 -20.32 -2.21
N GLY A 61 -8.37 -21.16 -3.12
CA GLY A 61 -9.21 -22.02 -3.97
C GLY A 61 -9.98 -21.30 -5.08
N LYS A 62 -9.79 -20.00 -5.29
CA LYS A 62 -10.39 -19.28 -6.43
C LYS A 62 -9.47 -19.29 -7.65
N PRO A 63 -10.03 -19.33 -8.88
CA PRO A 63 -9.23 -19.27 -10.08
C PRO A 63 -8.46 -17.95 -10.17
N LYS A 64 -7.22 -18.03 -10.64
CA LYS A 64 -6.42 -16.86 -10.98
C LYS A 64 -6.92 -16.30 -12.31
N PRO A 65 -6.99 -14.97 -12.49
CA PRO A 65 -7.31 -14.38 -13.79
C PRO A 65 -6.28 -14.74 -14.85
N ASP A 66 -6.67 -14.58 -16.11
CA ASP A 66 -5.76 -14.72 -17.25
C ASP A 66 -4.56 -13.76 -17.10
N ASN A 67 -3.40 -14.22 -17.53
CA ASN A 67 -2.13 -13.48 -17.47
C ASN A 67 -1.71 -13.03 -16.05
N PHE A 68 -2.20 -13.70 -15.01
CA PHE A 68 -1.79 -13.42 -13.63
C PHE A 68 -0.33 -13.83 -13.38
N VAL A 69 0.50 -12.87 -13.00
CA VAL A 69 1.88 -13.07 -12.56
C VAL A 69 1.93 -13.08 -11.04
N LEU A 70 2.35 -14.21 -10.45
CA LEU A 70 2.42 -14.35 -8.99
C LEU A 70 3.49 -13.41 -8.40
N ALA A 71 3.13 -12.68 -7.35
CA ALA A 71 4.03 -11.79 -6.63
C ALA A 71 4.30 -12.23 -5.18
N ASP A 72 3.32 -12.90 -4.53
CA ASP A 72 3.42 -13.42 -3.17
C ASP A 72 2.32 -14.47 -2.85
N TYR A 73 2.56 -15.31 -1.84
CA TYR A 73 1.61 -16.27 -1.30
C TYR A 73 1.63 -16.25 0.24
N ASP A 74 0.46 -16.03 0.84
CA ASP A 74 0.27 -16.01 2.29
C ASP A 74 -0.18 -17.43 2.72
N GLU A 75 0.73 -18.22 3.28
CA GLU A 75 0.49 -19.62 3.66
C GLU A 75 -0.60 -19.77 4.73
N VAL A 76 -0.72 -18.78 5.62
CA VAL A 76 -1.68 -18.77 6.72
C VAL A 76 -3.11 -18.64 6.19
N THR A 77 -3.34 -17.69 5.29
CA THR A 77 -4.68 -17.43 4.74
C THR A 77 -4.96 -18.19 3.44
N GLY A 78 -3.92 -18.73 2.81
CA GLY A 78 -3.95 -19.31 1.47
C GLY A 78 -4.23 -18.32 0.35
N LYS A 79 -4.05 -17.01 0.59
CA LYS A 79 -4.26 -15.96 -0.41
C LYS A 79 -3.03 -15.80 -1.29
N THR A 80 -3.25 -15.56 -2.58
CA THR A 80 -2.17 -15.19 -3.51
C THR A 80 -2.33 -13.73 -3.90
N VAL A 81 -1.22 -13.02 -4.03
CA VAL A 81 -1.18 -11.66 -4.57
C VAL A 81 -0.29 -11.66 -5.80
N GLY A 82 -0.69 -10.92 -6.82
CA GLY A 82 0.02 -10.87 -8.09
C GLY A 82 -0.38 -9.67 -8.93
N TRP A 83 0.06 -9.72 -10.18
CA TRP A 83 -0.09 -8.66 -11.17
C TRP A 83 -0.87 -9.19 -12.36
N VAL A 84 -1.76 -8.37 -12.90
CA VAL A 84 -2.46 -8.66 -14.15
C VAL A 84 -2.20 -7.47 -15.08
N PRO A 85 -1.77 -7.70 -16.34
CA PRO A 85 -1.58 -6.61 -17.29
C PRO A 85 -2.89 -5.84 -17.47
N VAL A 86 -2.78 -4.52 -17.58
CA VAL A 86 -3.93 -3.68 -17.86
C VAL A 86 -4.24 -3.76 -19.36
N ASP A 87 -5.45 -4.20 -19.68
CA ASP A 87 -5.98 -4.14 -21.03
C ASP A 87 -6.72 -2.80 -21.23
N PHE A 88 -6.13 -1.90 -21.99
CA PHE A 88 -6.69 -0.56 -22.23
C PHE A 88 -7.91 -0.57 -23.17
N ALA A 89 -8.23 -1.69 -23.83
CA ALA A 89 -9.46 -1.81 -24.62
C ALA A 89 -10.70 -2.09 -23.75
N VAL A 90 -10.51 -2.47 -22.48
CA VAL A 90 -11.56 -2.87 -21.55
C VAL A 90 -12.00 -1.68 -20.69
N ASN A 91 -13.29 -1.33 -20.72
CA ASN A 91 -13.84 -0.14 -20.05
C ASN A 91 -13.65 -0.14 -18.53
N GLU A 92 -13.58 -1.30 -17.87
CA GLU A 92 -13.25 -1.43 -16.45
C GLU A 92 -11.86 -0.87 -16.10
N ASN A 93 -10.97 -0.77 -17.08
CA ASN A 93 -9.61 -0.25 -16.91
C ASN A 93 -9.48 1.23 -17.28
N LYS A 94 -10.57 1.94 -17.61
CA LYS A 94 -10.52 3.33 -18.10
C LYS A 94 -9.75 4.31 -17.20
N TRP A 95 -9.75 4.11 -15.88
CA TRP A 95 -9.01 4.98 -14.95
C TRP A 95 -7.49 4.72 -14.98
N TYR A 96 -7.09 3.48 -15.27
CA TYR A 96 -5.69 3.15 -15.55
C TYR A 96 -5.28 3.78 -16.89
N GLN A 97 -6.15 3.70 -17.90
CA GLN A 97 -5.91 4.30 -19.21
C GLN A 97 -5.73 5.82 -19.13
N GLU A 98 -6.59 6.50 -18.35
CA GLU A 98 -6.51 7.96 -18.16
C GLU A 98 -5.22 8.38 -17.43
N ALA A 99 -4.77 7.57 -16.47
CA ALA A 99 -3.60 7.88 -15.65
C ALA A 99 -2.25 7.51 -16.30
N PHE A 100 -2.22 6.47 -17.13
CA PHE A 100 -1.00 5.93 -17.70
C PHE A 100 -0.48 6.79 -18.85
N LYS A 101 0.84 6.96 -18.88
CA LYS A 101 1.54 7.64 -19.98
C LYS A 101 2.67 6.75 -20.46
N GLU A 102 2.82 6.65 -21.77
CA GLU A 102 3.95 5.95 -22.36
C GLU A 102 5.27 6.61 -21.93
N GLY A 103 6.30 5.79 -21.71
CA GLY A 103 7.61 6.25 -21.24
C GLY A 103 7.71 6.50 -19.73
N MET A 104 6.66 6.26 -18.94
CA MET A 104 6.79 6.24 -17.48
C MET A 104 7.82 5.18 -17.05
N PRO A 105 8.72 5.51 -16.10
CA PRO A 105 9.81 4.61 -15.72
C PRO A 105 9.27 3.39 -14.97
N ASP A 106 10.01 2.28 -15.03
CA ASP A 106 9.69 1.08 -14.28
C ASP A 106 9.67 1.37 -12.76
N GLY A 107 8.77 0.67 -12.06
CA GLY A 107 8.58 0.81 -10.63
C GLY A 107 7.14 0.58 -10.18
N THR A 108 6.91 0.73 -8.87
CA THR A 108 5.57 0.63 -8.30
C THR A 108 4.94 2.00 -8.17
N TYR A 109 3.64 2.06 -8.46
CA TYR A 109 2.85 3.27 -8.46
C TYR A 109 1.57 3.07 -7.66
N GLU A 110 1.00 4.15 -7.16
CA GLU A 110 -0.36 4.17 -6.64
C GLU A 110 -1.24 4.87 -7.68
N LEU A 111 -2.27 4.18 -8.18
CA LEU A 111 -3.32 4.82 -8.96
C LEU A 111 -4.20 5.63 -8.02
N LEU A 112 -4.33 6.93 -8.29
CA LEU A 112 -5.08 7.90 -7.51
C LEU A 112 -6.01 8.69 -8.43
N GLY A 113 -7.07 9.29 -7.88
CA GLY A 113 -7.94 10.17 -8.65
C GLY A 113 -9.41 10.19 -8.21
N PRO A 114 -10.25 10.97 -8.91
CA PRO A 114 -11.65 11.22 -8.57
C PRO A 114 -12.52 9.97 -8.40
N LYS A 115 -12.19 8.87 -9.08
CA LYS A 115 -12.95 7.61 -9.04
C LYS A 115 -12.21 6.48 -8.34
N ILE A 116 -11.15 6.79 -7.60
CA ILE A 116 -10.37 5.81 -6.85
C ILE A 116 -10.57 6.05 -5.36
N GLN A 117 -11.08 5.04 -4.64
CA GLN A 117 -11.25 5.06 -3.18
C GLN A 117 -12.05 6.26 -2.61
N GLY A 118 -12.86 6.93 -3.43
CA GLY A 118 -13.59 8.15 -3.02
C GLY A 118 -12.75 9.43 -3.06
N ASN A 119 -11.59 9.39 -3.71
CA ASN A 119 -10.64 10.50 -3.87
C ASN A 119 -10.15 11.14 -2.55
N PRO A 120 -9.71 10.35 -1.56
CA PRO A 120 -9.27 10.89 -0.26
C PRO A 120 -7.98 11.73 -0.39
N GLU A 121 -7.26 11.58 -1.50
CA GLU A 121 -6.05 12.35 -1.82
C GLU A 121 -6.35 13.65 -2.60
N GLY A 122 -7.59 13.88 -3.04
CA GLY A 122 -8.01 15.16 -3.62
C GLY A 122 -7.45 15.48 -5.00
N PHE A 123 -7.08 14.48 -5.81
CA PHE A 123 -6.59 14.71 -7.17
C PHE A 123 -7.75 15.07 -8.12
N GLU A 124 -7.52 16.05 -9.00
CA GLU A 124 -8.52 16.50 -10.00
C GLU A 124 -8.69 15.51 -11.17
N ARG A 125 -7.66 14.71 -11.44
CA ARG A 125 -7.61 13.72 -12.53
C ARG A 125 -7.01 12.41 -12.04
N HIS A 126 -7.19 11.33 -12.81
CA HIS A 126 -6.51 10.08 -12.50
C HIS A 126 -5.00 10.20 -12.77
N VAL A 127 -4.18 9.73 -11.82
CA VAL A 127 -2.72 9.77 -11.91
C VAL A 127 -2.11 8.48 -11.38
N LEU A 128 -0.96 8.11 -11.92
CA LEU A 128 -0.07 7.10 -11.33
C LEU A 128 1.02 7.83 -10.56
N PHE A 129 0.92 7.83 -9.23
CA PHE A 129 1.91 8.46 -8.36
C PHE A 129 2.99 7.45 -7.98
N LYS A 130 4.26 7.75 -8.22
CA LYS A 130 5.35 6.80 -7.97
C LYS A 130 5.61 6.66 -6.47
N HIS A 131 5.72 5.43 -5.97
CA HIS A 131 5.95 5.20 -4.54
C HIS A 131 7.26 5.81 -4.03
N SER A 132 8.30 5.88 -4.88
CA SER A 132 9.58 6.49 -4.53
C SER A 132 9.50 8.00 -4.27
N ASP A 133 8.44 8.64 -4.76
CA ASP A 133 8.27 10.09 -4.70
C ASP A 133 7.34 10.48 -3.54
N ALA A 134 6.97 9.51 -2.70
CA ALA A 134 6.08 9.73 -1.56
C ALA A 134 6.68 10.71 -0.55
N GLU A 135 5.83 11.61 -0.03
CA GLU A 135 6.15 12.57 1.01
C GLU A 135 6.79 11.85 2.22
N GLN A 136 7.93 12.38 2.69
CA GLN A 136 8.64 11.83 3.85
C GLN A 136 8.23 12.53 5.15
N TYR A 137 8.11 11.75 6.22
CA TYR A 137 7.82 12.23 7.57
C TYR A 137 8.96 11.85 8.51
N ALA A 138 10.05 12.62 8.46
CA ALA A 138 11.24 12.36 9.28
C ALA A 138 10.96 12.44 10.80
N ASP A 139 9.96 13.22 11.19
CA ASP A 139 9.51 13.45 12.55
C ASP A 139 8.43 12.46 13.03
N ALA A 140 8.03 11.49 12.19
CA ALA A 140 7.03 10.51 12.56
C ALA A 140 7.48 9.71 13.80
N PRO A 141 6.72 9.73 14.91
CA PRO A 141 7.08 8.96 16.10
C PRO A 141 6.93 7.46 15.85
N ARG A 142 7.49 6.64 16.73
CA ARG A 142 7.55 5.17 16.56
C ARG A 142 6.95 4.38 17.72
N THR A 143 6.60 5.04 18.82
CA THR A 143 5.88 4.39 19.91
C THR A 143 4.37 4.36 19.62
N PHE A 144 3.66 3.41 20.21
CA PHE A 144 2.23 3.20 19.95
C PHE A 144 1.40 4.46 20.25
N ASN A 145 1.56 5.04 21.44
CA ASN A 145 0.76 6.19 21.88
C ASN A 145 1.09 7.46 21.11
N GLU A 146 2.37 7.73 20.86
CA GLU A 146 2.79 8.92 20.11
C GLU A 146 2.35 8.83 18.65
N LEU A 147 2.50 7.66 18.01
CA LEU A 147 2.06 7.47 16.64
C LEU A 147 0.54 7.52 16.51
N LYS A 148 -0.19 6.93 17.46
CA LYS A 148 -1.65 7.05 17.54
C LYS A 148 -2.06 8.52 17.61
N ALA A 149 -1.45 9.31 18.49
CA ALA A 149 -1.75 10.73 18.64
C ALA A 149 -1.34 11.55 17.41
N TRP A 150 -0.15 11.32 16.88
CA TRP A 150 0.38 12.02 15.70
C TRP A 150 -0.53 11.80 14.49
N LEU A 151 -0.92 10.55 14.20
CA LEU A 151 -1.79 10.23 13.07
C LEU A 151 -3.19 10.85 13.15
N GLN A 152 -3.71 11.15 14.35
CA GLN A 152 -5.02 11.83 14.50
C GLN A 152 -5.03 13.19 13.81
N HIS A 153 -3.91 13.90 13.85
CA HIS A 153 -3.77 15.24 13.32
C HIS A 153 -3.33 15.28 11.85
N GLN A 154 -3.08 14.11 11.22
CA GLN A 154 -2.69 14.02 9.82
C GLN A 154 -3.88 13.70 8.92
N ASN A 155 -3.95 14.36 7.76
CA ASN A 155 -4.91 14.02 6.70
C ASN A 155 -4.32 13.01 5.68
N ILE A 156 -3.88 11.86 6.18
CA ILE A 156 -3.28 10.77 5.40
C ILE A 156 -3.89 9.41 5.80
N GLU A 157 -3.79 8.37 4.96
CA GLU A 157 -4.24 7.02 5.34
C GLU A 157 -3.38 6.44 6.49
N GLY A 158 -2.09 6.73 6.44
CA GLY A 158 -1.08 6.20 7.34
C GLY A 158 0.33 6.41 6.81
N LEU A 159 1.24 5.57 7.29
CA LEU A 159 2.65 5.58 6.92
C LEU A 159 3.09 4.22 6.35
N VAL A 160 4.08 4.27 5.47
CA VAL A 160 4.92 3.12 5.10
C VAL A 160 6.35 3.46 5.52
N PHE A 161 6.98 2.60 6.31
CA PHE A 161 8.40 2.68 6.64
C PHE A 161 9.19 1.89 5.59
N HIS A 162 10.25 2.50 5.07
CA HIS A 162 11.15 1.92 4.08
C HIS A 162 12.55 1.76 4.67
N HIS A 163 13.01 0.53 4.81
CA HIS A 163 14.38 0.24 5.21
C HIS A 163 15.30 0.19 3.96
N PRO A 164 16.57 0.65 4.03
CA PRO A 164 17.51 0.63 2.89
C PRO A 164 17.76 -0.75 2.27
N ASP A 165 17.57 -1.83 3.03
CA ASP A 165 17.69 -3.23 2.53
C ASP A 165 16.44 -3.75 1.80
N GLY A 166 15.42 -2.92 1.62
CA GLY A 166 14.18 -3.26 0.92
C GLY A 166 13.06 -3.80 1.81
N ARG A 167 13.27 -4.00 3.12
CA ARG A 167 12.16 -4.25 4.05
C ARG A 167 11.22 -3.05 4.08
N MET A 168 9.92 -3.36 4.21
CA MET A 168 8.88 -2.35 4.38
C MET A 168 7.94 -2.77 5.49
N ALA A 169 7.41 -1.79 6.23
CA ALA A 169 6.34 -2.01 7.21
C ALA A 169 5.35 -0.84 7.14
N LYS A 170 4.13 -1.01 7.63
CA LYS A 170 3.10 0.04 7.53
C LYS A 170 2.26 0.17 8.79
N ILE A 171 1.55 1.29 8.87
CA ILE A 171 0.53 1.54 9.90
C ILE A 171 -0.49 2.53 9.38
N LYS A 172 -1.76 2.40 9.78
CA LYS A 172 -2.85 3.24 9.29
C LYS A 172 -3.69 3.82 10.42
N LYS A 173 -4.35 4.97 10.17
CA LYS A 173 -5.31 5.59 11.12
C LYS A 173 -6.34 4.57 11.62
N ARG A 174 -6.93 3.82 10.69
CA ARG A 174 -7.95 2.80 11.01
C ARG A 174 -7.44 1.68 11.91
N ASP A 175 -6.13 1.38 11.89
CA ASP A 175 -5.57 0.34 12.74
C ASP A 175 -5.65 0.75 14.24
N PHE A 176 -5.79 2.06 14.51
CA PHE A 176 -6.06 2.63 15.84
C PHE A 176 -7.54 2.96 16.10
N GLY A 177 -8.45 2.51 15.23
CA GLY A 177 -9.88 2.85 15.30
C GLY A 177 -10.20 4.29 14.88
N GLN A 178 -9.28 4.97 14.19
CA GLN A 178 -9.47 6.36 13.73
C GLN A 178 -9.98 6.41 12.30
N THR A 179 -10.81 7.41 11.99
CA THR A 179 -11.18 7.75 10.62
C THR A 179 -10.16 8.70 10.00
N ARG A 180 -10.01 8.65 8.68
CA ARG A 180 -9.26 9.68 7.97
C ARG A 180 -10.00 11.00 8.02
#